data_AF-A0A662WW52-F1
#
_entry.id   AF-A0A662WW52-F1
#
_cell.length_a   1.000
_cell.length_b   1.000
_cell.length_c   1.000
_cell.angle_alpha   90.00
_cell.angle_beta   90.00
_cell.angle_gamma   90.00
#
_symmetry.space_group_name_H-M   'P 1'
#
loop_
_entity.id
_entity.type
_entity.pdbx_description
1 polymer ?
#
loop_
_entity_poly.entity_id
_entity_poly.type
_entity_poly.pdbx_seq_one_letter_code
_entity_poly.pdbx_strand_id
1 'polypeptide(L)'
;MTAFNHGNEAEKRAYIDSILIPCAAWVNTNAKEKVPLRVSMEVQFYPGDVNTSARANYVVSKGPRKMIVVEAKNTNVPKGTFQTKATMEAARIVNKEISEDWSCIKGICTDMQNWTFLERDSGVIREEECLNGMQPEFPEQLWRMVRKLYAMLLDL
;
A
#
# COMPACT_ATOMS: atom_id res chain seq x y z
N MET A 1 -29.92 -4.51 -3.95
CA MET A 1 -28.75 -3.89 -3.29
C MET A 1 -28.59 -4.50 -1.92
N THR A 2 -27.82 -5.57 -1.82
CA THR A 2 -27.48 -6.22 -0.55
C THR A 2 -26.40 -5.40 0.13
N ALA A 3 -26.71 -4.85 1.30
CA ALA A 3 -25.74 -4.19 2.16
C ALA A 3 -24.64 -5.21 2.53
N PHE A 4 -23.42 -5.01 2.05
CA PHE A 4 -22.31 -5.88 2.38
C PHE A 4 -21.81 -5.55 3.79
N ASN A 5 -21.78 -6.60 4.63
CA ASN A 5 -21.21 -6.55 5.97
C ASN A 5 -19.79 -5.97 5.89
N HIS A 6 -19.51 -4.97 6.71
CA HIS A 6 -18.14 -4.56 6.97
C HIS A 6 -17.46 -5.76 7.60
N GLY A 7 -16.69 -6.53 6.83
CA GLY A 7 -15.87 -7.60 7.38
C GLY A 7 -15.09 -7.04 8.56
N ASN A 8 -15.04 -7.78 9.66
CA ASN A 8 -14.34 -7.31 10.85
C ASN A 8 -12.87 -7.01 10.49
N GLU A 9 -12.17 -6.22 11.30
CA GLU A 9 -10.79 -5.79 10.99
C GLU A 9 -9.86 -6.99 10.69
N ALA A 10 -10.10 -8.15 11.32
CA ALA A 10 -9.34 -9.36 11.09
C ALA A 10 -9.58 -9.96 9.70
N GLU A 11 -10.81 -9.97 9.20
CA GLU A 11 -11.12 -10.42 7.83
C GLU A 11 -10.47 -9.52 6.78
N LYS A 12 -10.47 -8.20 7.00
CA LYS A 12 -9.78 -7.24 6.13
C LYS A 12 -8.29 -7.51 6.05
N ARG A 13 -7.65 -7.71 7.21
CA ARG A 13 -6.23 -8.06 7.29
C ARG A 13 -5.95 -9.38 6.60
N ALA A 14 -6.72 -10.43 6.88
CA ALA A 14 -6.54 -11.74 6.27
C ALA A 14 -6.65 -11.68 4.73
N TYR A 15 -7.58 -10.91 4.19
CA TYR A 15 -7.71 -10.72 2.73
C TYR A 15 -6.48 -10.00 2.15
N ILE A 16 -6.06 -8.87 2.74
CA ILE A 16 -4.87 -8.13 2.30
C ILE A 16 -3.62 -9.01 2.38
N ASP A 17 -3.44 -9.74 3.47
CA ASP A 17 -2.32 -10.65 3.71
C ASP A 17 -2.24 -11.75 2.64
N SER A 18 -3.40 -12.31 2.26
CA SER A 18 -3.49 -13.37 1.25
C SER A 18 -3.04 -12.94 -0.15
N ILE A 19 -2.94 -11.62 -0.40
CA ILE A 19 -2.50 -11.05 -1.67
C ILE A 19 -1.10 -10.46 -1.53
N LEU A 20 -0.90 -9.56 -0.56
CA LEU A 20 0.31 -8.75 -0.44
C LEU A 20 1.54 -9.60 -0.08
N ILE A 21 1.41 -10.50 0.90
CA ILE A 21 2.54 -11.30 1.39
C ILE A 21 3.03 -12.27 0.31
N PRO A 22 2.17 -13.07 -0.36
CA PRO A 22 2.61 -13.91 -1.46
C PRO A 22 3.24 -13.15 -2.63
N CYS A 23 2.70 -11.98 -2.99
CA CYS A 23 3.30 -11.15 -4.06
C CYS A 23 4.72 -10.68 -3.69
N ALA A 24 4.91 -10.17 -2.47
CA ALA A 24 6.22 -9.74 -2.00
C ALA A 24 7.22 -10.91 -1.89
N ALA A 25 6.76 -12.06 -1.39
CA ALA A 25 7.56 -13.28 -1.31
C ALA A 25 8.00 -13.75 -2.70
N TRP A 26 7.09 -13.76 -3.68
CA TRP A 26 7.41 -14.11 -5.05
C TRP A 26 8.50 -13.18 -5.61
N VAL A 27 8.36 -11.86 -5.43
CA VAL A 27 9.35 -10.88 -5.92
C VAL A 27 10.73 -11.15 -5.31
N ASN A 28 10.79 -11.41 -4.00
CA ASN A 28 12.05 -11.75 -3.34
C ASN A 28 12.71 -13.01 -3.90
N THR A 29 11.93 -14.02 -4.25
CA THR A 29 12.46 -15.28 -4.79
C THR A 29 12.96 -15.14 -6.24
N ASN A 30 12.34 -14.26 -7.04
CA ASN A 30 12.53 -14.28 -8.50
C ASN A 30 13.21 -13.03 -9.07
N ALA A 31 13.13 -11.86 -8.42
CA ALA A 31 13.68 -10.61 -8.94
C ALA A 31 15.21 -10.48 -8.78
N LYS A 32 15.89 -11.44 -8.12
CA LYS A 32 17.34 -11.44 -7.87
C LYS A 32 17.88 -10.18 -7.18
N GLU A 33 17.02 -9.45 -6.47
CA GLU A 33 17.39 -8.27 -5.72
C GLU A 33 18.32 -8.61 -4.55
N LYS A 34 19.33 -7.77 -4.30
CA LYS A 34 20.28 -7.97 -3.18
C LYS A 34 19.63 -7.76 -1.81
N VAL A 35 18.59 -6.92 -1.77
CA VAL A 35 17.88 -6.56 -0.54
C VAL A 35 16.42 -6.99 -0.68
N PRO A 36 15.94 -7.92 0.17
CA PRO A 36 14.56 -8.40 0.07
C PRO A 36 13.56 -7.34 0.54
N LEU A 37 12.38 -7.35 -0.09
CA LEU A 37 11.19 -6.65 0.37
C LEU A 37 10.70 -7.25 1.69
N ARG A 38 10.35 -6.40 2.64
CA ARG A 38 9.76 -6.77 3.93
C ARG A 38 8.40 -6.12 4.06
N VAL A 39 7.37 -6.93 4.30
CA VAL A 39 6.02 -6.46 4.66
C VAL A 39 5.96 -6.35 6.18
N SER A 40 5.64 -5.18 6.71
CA SER A 40 5.49 -4.93 8.15
C SER A 40 4.09 -4.39 8.43
N MET A 41 3.46 -4.88 9.48
CA MET A 41 2.12 -4.48 9.89
C MET A 41 2.18 -3.38 10.95
N GLU A 42 1.15 -2.53 10.97
CA GLU A 42 0.89 -1.55 12.03
C GLU A 42 2.09 -0.64 12.32
N VAL A 43 2.68 -0.12 11.24
CA VAL A 43 3.91 0.67 11.30
C VAL A 43 3.58 2.11 11.66
N GLN A 44 4.15 2.57 12.77
CA GLN A 44 4.06 3.95 13.21
C GLN A 44 5.23 4.77 12.65
N PHE A 45 4.91 5.87 11.98
CA PHE A 45 5.86 6.89 11.55
C PHE A 45 5.90 8.03 12.56
N TYR A 46 7.11 8.47 12.87
CA TYR A 46 7.42 9.61 13.73
C TYR A 46 8.28 10.61 12.96
N PRO A 47 7.70 11.37 12.02
CA PRO A 47 8.42 12.40 11.29
C PRO A 47 8.86 13.49 12.28
N GLY A 48 10.17 13.72 12.40
CA GLY A 48 10.76 14.58 13.45
C GLY A 48 10.31 16.04 13.39
N ASP A 49 9.91 16.51 12.21
CA ASP A 49 9.47 17.89 11.97
C ASP A 49 7.98 18.13 12.25
N VAL A 50 7.21 17.09 12.59
CA VAL A 50 5.76 17.20 12.76
C VAL A 50 5.34 16.49 14.05
N ASN A 51 4.67 17.20 14.96
CA ASN A 51 4.15 16.66 16.22
C ASN A 51 2.92 15.75 16.01
N THR A 52 2.91 14.99 14.91
CA THR A 52 1.82 14.13 14.46
C THR A 52 2.42 12.80 14.05
N SER A 53 1.90 11.72 14.64
CA SER A 53 2.27 10.37 14.27
C SER A 53 1.28 9.83 13.23
N ALA A 54 1.79 9.19 12.17
CA ALA A 54 0.97 8.53 11.16
C ALA A 54 1.15 7.01 11.28
N ARG A 55 0.06 6.25 11.29
CA ARG A 55 0.10 4.79 11.44
C ARG A 55 -0.43 4.13 10.19
N ALA A 56 0.44 3.38 9.50
CA ALA A 56 0.08 2.56 8.36
C ALA A 56 -0.41 1.19 8.81
N ASN A 57 -1.42 0.63 8.14
CA ASN A 57 -1.79 -0.77 8.34
C ASN A 57 -0.69 -1.70 7.85
N TYR A 58 -0.09 -1.41 6.68
CA TYR A 58 1.10 -2.11 6.22
C TYR A 58 2.10 -1.17 5.57
N VAL A 59 3.36 -1.57 5.62
CA VAL A 59 4.44 -0.94 4.86
C VAL A 59 5.29 -2.02 4.20
N VAL A 60 5.52 -1.87 2.90
CA VAL A 60 6.55 -2.63 2.18
C VAL A 60 7.84 -1.82 2.21
N SER A 61 8.90 -2.41 2.73
CA SER A 61 10.23 -1.79 2.85
C SER A 61 11.28 -2.57 2.08
N LYS A 62 12.28 -1.88 1.52
CA LYS A 62 13.49 -2.49 0.94
C LYS A 62 14.68 -2.04 1.78
N GLY A 63 15.17 -2.91 2.64
CA GLY A 63 16.11 -2.52 3.70
C GLY A 63 15.45 -1.53 4.68
N PRO A 64 16.08 -0.40 5.03
CA PRO A 64 15.48 0.59 5.92
C PRO A 64 14.46 1.50 5.19
N ARG A 65 14.57 1.62 3.86
CA ARG A 65 13.72 2.46 3.00
C ARG A 65 12.27 1.97 2.97
N LYS A 66 11.33 2.88 3.22
CA LYS A 66 9.87 2.66 3.12
C LYS A 66 9.42 2.92 1.68
N MET A 67 8.78 1.95 1.04
CA MET A 67 8.48 2.01 -0.40
C MET A 67 6.99 2.17 -0.68
N ILE A 68 6.17 1.29 -0.10
CA ILE A 68 4.72 1.25 -0.30
C ILE A 68 4.02 1.35 1.05
N VAL A 69 3.07 2.27 1.17
CA VAL A 69 2.12 2.35 2.29
C VAL A 69 0.81 1.70 1.89
N VAL A 70 0.26 0.81 2.71
CA VAL A 70 -1.06 0.21 2.50
C VAL A 70 -1.99 0.55 3.66
N GLU A 71 -3.17 1.07 3.33
CA GLU A 71 -4.20 1.49 4.26
C GLU A 71 -5.51 0.75 3.99
N ALA A 72 -6.04 0.06 5.01
CA ALA A 72 -7.29 -0.66 4.94
C ALA A 72 -8.48 0.29 5.23
N LYS A 73 -8.80 1.18 4.28
CA LYS A 73 -9.82 2.23 4.39
C LYS A 73 -10.85 2.16 3.27
N ASN A 74 -12.04 2.72 3.53
CA ASN A 74 -13.06 2.87 2.49
C ASN A 74 -12.55 3.78 1.37
N THR A 75 -12.38 3.21 0.18
CA THR A 75 -11.85 3.89 -1.01
C THR A 75 -12.84 4.91 -1.58
N ASN A 76 -14.14 4.68 -1.40
CA ASN A 76 -15.22 5.54 -1.90
C ASN A 76 -15.38 6.83 -1.08
N VAL A 77 -14.66 6.96 0.03
CA VAL A 77 -14.70 8.15 0.87
C VAL A 77 -13.39 8.93 0.65
N PRO A 78 -13.45 10.20 0.21
CA PRO A 78 -12.25 11.03 0.03
C PRO A 78 -11.35 11.05 1.27
N LYS A 79 -11.94 10.98 2.47
CA LYS A 79 -11.22 10.87 3.74
C LYS A 79 -10.26 9.67 3.82
N GLY A 80 -10.61 8.52 3.23
CA GLY A 80 -9.78 7.33 3.20
C GLY A 80 -8.50 7.57 2.39
N THR A 81 -8.64 8.08 1.16
CA THR A 81 -7.50 8.41 0.30
C THR A 81 -6.67 9.57 0.84
N PHE A 82 -7.26 10.58 1.49
CA PHE A 82 -6.51 11.64 2.18
C PHE A 82 -5.63 11.11 3.32
N GLN A 83 -6.13 10.15 4.11
CA GLN A 83 -5.32 9.51 5.15
C GLN A 83 -4.15 8.73 4.54
N THR A 84 -4.38 7.96 3.47
CA THR A 84 -3.29 7.27 2.76
C THR A 84 -2.25 8.23 2.24
N LYS A 85 -2.65 9.36 1.64
CA LYS A 85 -1.73 10.42 1.17
C LYS A 85 -0.91 11.01 2.31
N ALA A 86 -1.52 11.27 3.46
CA ALA A 86 -0.81 11.77 4.65
C ALA A 86 0.20 10.75 5.19
N THR A 87 -0.18 9.46 5.26
CA THR A 87 0.73 8.38 5.68
C THR A 87 1.89 8.20 4.69
N MET A 88 1.64 8.32 3.38
CA MET A 88 2.71 8.34 2.36
C MET A 88 3.69 9.49 2.58
N GLU A 89 3.18 10.68 2.90
CA GLU A 89 4.04 11.84 3.19
C GLU A 89 4.88 11.63 4.45
N ALA A 90 4.31 11.02 5.50
CA ALA A 90 5.06 10.67 6.70
C ALA A 90 6.18 9.65 6.40
N ALA A 91 5.90 8.62 5.61
CA ALA A 91 6.91 7.66 5.16
C ALA A 91 8.03 8.33 4.35
N ARG A 92 7.68 9.30 3.49
CA ARG A 92 8.62 10.11 2.72
C ARG A 92 9.58 10.91 3.62
N ILE A 93 9.03 11.56 4.65
CA ILE A 93 9.81 12.35 5.61
C ILE A 93 10.77 11.43 6.36
N VAL A 94 10.30 10.29 6.86
CA VAL A 94 11.14 9.30 7.54
C VAL A 94 12.28 8.81 6.64
N ASN A 95 12.00 8.48 5.37
CA ASN A 95 13.06 8.12 4.42
C ASN A 95 14.09 9.23 4.24
N LYS A 96 13.63 10.49 4.13
CA LYS A 96 14.52 11.66 4.00
C LYS A 96 15.44 11.79 5.21
N GLU A 97 14.93 11.59 6.42
CA GLU A 97 15.70 11.68 7.68
C GLU A 97 16.81 10.61 7.76
N ILE A 98 16.57 9.41 7.24
CA ILE A 98 17.56 8.33 7.20
C ILE A 98 18.44 8.34 5.94
N SER A 99 18.40 9.43 5.15
CA SER A 99 19.16 9.59 3.90
C SER A 99 18.90 8.50 2.84
N GLU A 100 17.73 7.87 2.90
CA GLU A 100 17.27 6.93 1.87
C GLU A 100 16.53 7.68 0.76
N ASP A 101 16.42 7.06 -0.42
CA ASP A 101 15.64 7.65 -1.50
C ASP A 101 14.17 7.83 -1.08
N TRP A 102 13.75 9.09 -1.09
CA TRP A 102 12.43 9.56 -0.69
C TRP A 102 11.64 10.11 -1.88
N SER A 103 12.22 10.11 -3.08
CA SER A 103 11.60 10.72 -4.27
C SER A 103 10.35 9.97 -4.72
N CYS A 104 10.41 8.63 -4.67
CA CYS A 104 9.31 7.74 -5.03
C CYS A 104 8.78 7.01 -3.80
N ILE A 105 7.51 7.26 -3.49
CA ILE A 105 6.71 6.52 -2.49
C ILE A 105 5.38 6.19 -3.14
N LYS A 106 4.99 4.92 -3.10
CA LYS A 106 3.70 4.45 -3.63
C LYS A 106 2.74 4.16 -2.48
N GLY A 107 1.45 4.14 -2.78
CA GLY A 107 0.39 3.98 -1.81
C GLY A 107 -0.72 3.08 -2.32
N ILE A 108 -1.37 2.37 -1.41
CA ILE A 108 -2.53 1.55 -1.69
C ILE A 108 -3.59 1.87 -0.64
N CYS A 109 -4.76 2.34 -1.08
CA CYS A 109 -5.95 2.45 -0.24
C CYS A 109 -6.90 1.33 -0.64
N THR A 110 -7.37 0.52 0.31
CA THR A 110 -8.27 -0.59 0.00
C THR A 110 -9.32 -0.88 1.07
N ASP A 111 -10.52 -1.22 0.61
CA ASP A 111 -11.60 -1.74 1.44
C ASP A 111 -11.85 -3.24 1.21
N MET A 112 -10.81 -3.96 0.77
CA MET A 112 -10.83 -5.32 0.20
C MET A 112 -11.42 -5.37 -1.20
N GLN A 113 -12.57 -4.73 -1.43
CA GLN A 113 -13.25 -4.79 -2.72
C GLN A 113 -12.55 -3.92 -3.75
N ASN A 114 -12.21 -2.69 -3.39
CA ASN A 114 -11.56 -1.75 -4.28
C ASN A 114 -10.13 -1.51 -3.79
N TRP A 115 -9.21 -1.38 -4.73
CA TRP A 115 -7.80 -1.11 -4.50
C TRP A 115 -7.43 0.10 -5.34
N THR A 116 -7.25 1.23 -4.65
CA THR A 116 -6.80 2.49 -5.24
C THR A 116 -5.29 2.58 -5.11
N PHE A 117 -4.61 2.56 -6.25
CA PHE A 117 -3.17 2.69 -6.36
C PHE A 117 -2.80 4.16 -6.49
N LEU A 118 -1.86 4.61 -5.66
CA LEU A 118 -1.39 5.97 -5.58
C LEU A 118 0.11 5.99 -5.82
N GLU A 119 0.60 7.03 -6.47
CA GLU A 119 2.02 7.28 -6.62
C GLU A 119 2.34 8.73 -6.35
N ARG A 120 3.46 8.93 -5.66
CA ARG A 120 4.09 10.23 -5.55
C ARG A 120 5.15 10.35 -6.62
N ASP A 121 4.89 11.24 -7.58
CA ASP A 121 5.89 11.70 -8.54
C ASP A 121 5.98 13.23 -8.47
N SER A 122 7.21 13.75 -8.48
CA SER A 122 7.49 15.18 -8.61
C SER A 122 6.78 16.06 -7.56
N GLY A 123 6.60 15.53 -6.35
CA GLY A 123 5.98 16.24 -5.22
C GLY A 123 4.45 16.21 -5.16
N VAL A 124 3.77 15.57 -6.12
CA VAL A 124 2.31 15.44 -6.15
C VAL A 124 1.92 13.97 -6.00
N ILE A 125 0.96 13.68 -5.13
CA ILE A 125 0.38 12.33 -5.01
C ILE A 125 -0.84 12.23 -5.92
N ARG A 126 -0.75 11.37 -6.93
CA ARG A 126 -1.81 11.11 -7.92
C ARG A 126 -2.43 9.74 -7.69
N GLU A 127 -3.70 9.63 -8.06
CA GLU A 127 -4.33 8.33 -8.23
C GLU A 127 -3.96 7.79 -9.60
N GLU A 128 -3.41 6.58 -9.64
CA GLU A 128 -3.06 5.90 -10.88
C GLU A 128 -4.23 5.08 -11.42
N GLU A 129 -4.80 4.22 -10.57
CA GLU A 129 -5.83 3.26 -10.98
C GLU A 129 -6.64 2.81 -9.76
N CYS A 130 -7.93 2.55 -9.96
CA CYS A 130 -8.80 1.91 -8.97
C CYS A 130 -9.34 0.60 -9.56
N LEU A 131 -9.07 -0.52 -8.90
CA LEU A 131 -9.42 -1.87 -9.37
C LEU A 131 -10.28 -2.61 -8.36
N ASN A 132 -11.23 -3.41 -8.84
CA ASN A 132 -12.10 -4.20 -7.97
C ASN A 132 -11.60 -5.66 -7.83
N GLY A 133 -11.14 -6.05 -6.65
CA GLY A 133 -10.61 -7.38 -6.34
C GLY A 133 -11.65 -8.43 -5.91
N MET A 134 -12.94 -8.07 -5.81
CA MET A 134 -13.98 -8.91 -5.18
C MET A 134 -15.26 -9.06 -6.03
N GLN A 135 -15.17 -8.97 -7.36
CA GLN A 135 -16.31 -9.36 -8.22
C GLN A 135 -16.24 -10.87 -8.56
N PRO A 136 -17.13 -11.71 -8.00
CA PRO A 136 -17.11 -13.16 -8.24
C PRO A 136 -17.35 -13.55 -9.70
N GLU A 137 -17.93 -12.64 -10.50
CA GLU A 137 -18.22 -12.85 -11.92
C GLU A 137 -17.01 -12.53 -12.84
N PHE A 138 -16.01 -11.80 -12.34
CA PHE A 138 -14.92 -11.28 -13.17
C PHE A 138 -13.54 -11.51 -12.53
N PRO A 139 -12.98 -12.74 -12.64
CA PRO A 139 -11.61 -13.02 -12.20
C PRO A 139 -10.57 -12.13 -12.87
N GLU A 140 -10.87 -11.55 -14.03
CA GLU A 140 -10.00 -10.61 -14.74
C GLU A 140 -9.64 -9.37 -13.91
N GLN A 141 -10.58 -8.80 -13.15
CA GLN A 141 -10.31 -7.61 -12.34
C GLN A 141 -9.38 -7.93 -11.16
N LEU A 142 -9.57 -9.09 -10.53
CA LEU A 142 -8.63 -9.62 -9.54
C LEU A 142 -7.24 -9.84 -10.16
N TRP A 143 -7.16 -10.43 -11.36
CA TRP A 143 -5.89 -10.62 -12.05
C TRP A 143 -5.20 -9.30 -12.40
N ARG A 144 -5.96 -8.30 -12.87
CA ARG A 144 -5.43 -6.96 -13.14
C ARG A 144 -4.90 -6.30 -11.87
N MET A 145 -5.64 -6.41 -10.76
CA MET A 145 -5.23 -5.87 -9.46
C MET A 145 -3.95 -6.54 -8.95
N VAL A 146 -3.87 -7.87 -8.98
CA VAL A 146 -2.66 -8.61 -8.60
C VAL A 146 -1.50 -8.26 -9.51
N ARG A 147 -1.71 -8.16 -10.83
CA ARG A 147 -0.68 -7.73 -11.79
C ARG A 147 -0.19 -6.31 -11.52
N LYS A 148 -1.08 -5.38 -11.18
CA LYS A 148 -0.73 -4.00 -10.85
C LYS A 148 0.09 -3.93 -9.57
N LEU A 149 -0.34 -4.63 -8.52
CA LEU A 149 0.43 -4.75 -7.26
C LEU A 149 1.80 -5.36 -7.53
N TYR A 150 1.86 -6.42 -8.33
CA TYR A 150 3.10 -7.09 -8.67
C TYR A 150 4.06 -6.19 -9.46
N ALA A 151 3.57 -5.48 -10.48
CA ALA A 151 4.36 -4.50 -11.22
C ALA A 151 4.86 -3.38 -10.30
N MET A 152 4.01 -2.93 -9.37
CA MET A 152 4.37 -1.94 -8.36
C MET A 152 5.50 -2.42 -7.45
N LEU A 153 5.51 -3.70 -7.06
CA LEU A 153 6.55 -4.31 -6.22
C LEU A 153 7.87 -4.57 -6.98
N LEU A 154 7.81 -4.83 -8.29
CA LEU A 154 9.00 -4.99 -9.13
C LEU A 154 9.72 -3.66 -9.40
N ASP A 155 8.98 -2.55 -9.40
CA ASP A 155 9.48 -1.20 -9.66
C ASP A 155 10.07 -0.52 -8.41
N LEU A 156 10.43 -1.30 -7.37
CA LEU A 156 10.92 -0.84 -6.06
C LEU A 156 12.43 -0.96 -5.87
#